data_AF-A0A661IZ25-F1
#
_entry.id   AF-A0A661IZ25-F1
#
_cell.length_a   1.000
_cell.length_b   1.000
_cell.length_c   1.000
_cell.angle_alpha   90.00
_cell.angle_beta   90.00
_cell.angle_gamma   90.00
#
_symmetry.space_group_name_H-M   'P 1'
#
loop_
_entity.id
_entity.type
_entity.pdbx_description
1 polymer ?
#
loop_
_entity_poly.entity_id
_entity_poly.type
_entity_poly.pdbx_seq_one_letter_code
_entity_poly.pdbx_strand_id
1 'polypeptide(L)'
;MEAKEALRERASRVEEGFAVEDCFGCDNAVISSDALPSRVEEVLRRAGLTEFLREKAGEELKYHHQFRVVFSGCPNACSQGQKQDVALIGRVEPVMQGSCSGCGACEMACEEGAIRLTDSHEDEDQRH
;
A
#
# COMPACT_ATOMS: atom_id res chain seq x y z
N MET A 1 30.13 -14.67 22.93
CA MET A 1 29.95 -13.55 22.00
C MET A 1 29.62 -14.10 20.61
N GLU A 2 30.45 -15.02 20.09
CA GLU A 2 30.24 -15.73 18.81
C GLU A 2 28.86 -16.37 18.62
N ALA A 3 28.31 -17.06 19.64
CA ALA A 3 27.01 -17.70 19.51
C ALA A 3 25.86 -16.70 19.26
N LYS A 4 25.94 -15.47 19.80
CA LYS A 4 24.94 -14.42 19.56
C LYS A 4 25.11 -13.78 18.18
N GLU A 5 26.34 -13.62 17.72
CA GLU A 5 26.62 -13.11 16.35
C GLU A 5 26.17 -14.11 15.29
N ALA A 6 26.52 -15.39 15.43
CA ALA A 6 26.08 -16.44 14.51
C ALA A 6 24.54 -16.58 14.45
N LEU A 7 23.87 -16.40 15.59
CA LEU A 7 22.39 -16.35 15.65
C LEU A 7 21.83 -15.14 14.91
N ARG A 8 22.43 -13.96 15.10
CA ARG A 8 22.01 -12.72 14.40
C ARG A 8 22.25 -12.80 12.89
N GLU A 9 23.34 -13.42 12.48
CA GLU A 9 23.68 -13.61 11.08
C GLU A 9 22.70 -14.56 10.39
N ARG A 10 22.40 -15.70 11.02
CA ARG A 10 21.38 -16.65 10.54
C ARG A 10 19.98 -16.05 10.52
N ALA A 11 19.61 -15.32 11.56
CA ALA A 11 18.32 -14.63 11.65
C ALA A 11 18.15 -13.52 10.61
N SER A 12 19.22 -13.11 9.93
CA SER A 12 19.17 -12.05 8.91
C SER A 12 19.02 -12.57 7.48
N ARG A 13 19.09 -13.89 7.26
CA ARG A 13 19.03 -14.51 5.94
C ARG A 13 17.59 -14.72 5.50
N VAL A 14 17.35 -14.60 4.18
CA VAL A 14 16.06 -14.87 3.54
C VAL A 14 16.27 -15.84 2.38
N GLU A 15 15.34 -16.78 2.22
CA GLU A 15 15.41 -17.77 1.13
C GLU A 15 14.85 -17.20 -0.17
N GLU A 16 13.69 -16.53 -0.09
CA GLU A 16 13.03 -15.84 -1.21
C GLU A 16 13.53 -14.39 -1.30
N GLY A 17 13.92 -13.99 -2.51
CA GLY A 17 14.43 -12.65 -2.79
C GLY A 17 13.35 -11.56 -2.79
N PHE A 18 12.08 -11.94 -2.69
CA PHE A 18 10.97 -11.00 -2.58
C PHE A 18 9.99 -11.39 -1.48
N ALA A 19 9.21 -10.42 -1.02
CA ALA A 19 8.07 -10.63 -0.16
C ALA A 19 6.87 -9.82 -0.68
N VAL A 20 5.70 -10.44 -0.66
CA VAL A 20 4.44 -9.81 -1.03
C VAL A 20 3.53 -9.85 0.19
N GLU A 21 3.15 -8.69 0.71
CA GLU A 21 2.37 -8.57 1.94
C GLU A 21 1.09 -7.77 1.70
N ASP A 22 0.02 -8.13 2.40
CA ASP A 22 -1.25 -7.42 2.35
C ASP A 22 -1.58 -6.80 3.71
N CYS A 23 -2.43 -5.78 3.70
CA CYS A 23 -3.07 -5.27 4.90
C CYS A 23 -4.08 -6.30 5.45
N PHE A 24 -4.38 -6.20 6.75
CA PHE A 24 -5.21 -7.20 7.45
C PHE A 24 -6.70 -7.19 7.09
N GLY A 25 -7.15 -6.25 6.24
CA GLY A 25 -8.57 -6.01 5.96
C GLY A 25 -9.31 -5.39 7.15
N CYS A 26 -9.87 -4.21 6.97
CA CYS A 26 -10.65 -3.53 8.02
C CYS A 26 -11.79 -2.72 7.41
N ASP A 27 -12.66 -2.16 8.25
CA ASP A 27 -13.83 -1.38 7.80
C ASP A 27 -13.47 -0.13 6.99
N ASN A 28 -12.22 0.34 7.05
CA ASN A 28 -11.74 1.44 6.23
C ASN A 28 -11.36 1.02 4.81
N ALA A 29 -11.25 -0.28 4.52
CA ALA A 29 -10.88 -0.77 3.20
C ALA A 29 -11.96 -0.36 2.18
N VAL A 30 -11.55 0.38 1.16
CA VAL A 30 -12.42 0.81 0.05
C VAL A 30 -12.27 -0.07 -1.18
N ILE A 31 -11.18 -0.83 -1.25
CA ILE A 31 -10.87 -1.83 -2.28
C ILE A 31 -10.34 -3.08 -1.59
N SER A 32 -10.70 -4.26 -2.11
CA SER A 32 -10.06 -5.52 -1.73
C SER A 32 -8.91 -5.86 -2.67
N SER A 33 -7.83 -6.38 -2.10
CA SER A 33 -6.66 -6.89 -2.81
C SER A 33 -6.84 -8.33 -3.29
N ASP A 34 -7.84 -9.07 -2.79
CA ASP A 34 -8.22 -10.44 -3.18
C ASP A 34 -7.06 -11.29 -3.75
N ALA A 35 -7.12 -11.67 -5.03
CA ALA A 35 -6.13 -12.51 -5.68
C ALA A 35 -4.88 -11.75 -6.18
N LEU A 36 -4.77 -10.44 -5.97
CA LEU A 36 -3.65 -9.64 -6.47
C LEU A 36 -2.31 -10.03 -5.84
N PRO A 37 -2.18 -10.26 -4.52
CA PRO A 37 -0.92 -10.68 -3.92
C PRO A 37 -0.35 -11.94 -4.58
N SER A 38 -1.17 -13.00 -4.72
CA SER A 38 -0.73 -14.25 -5.36
C SER A 38 -0.35 -14.07 -6.83
N ARG A 39 -1.07 -13.21 -7.57
CA ARG A 39 -0.71 -12.89 -8.97
C ARG A 39 0.61 -12.14 -9.06
N VAL A 40 0.89 -11.23 -8.13
CA VAL A 40 2.18 -10.52 -8.08
C VAL A 40 3.30 -11.50 -7.74
N GLU A 41 3.12 -12.38 -6.75
CA GLU A 41 4.11 -13.43 -6.46
C GLU A 41 4.42 -14.29 -7.69
N GLU A 42 3.39 -14.68 -8.46
CA GLU A 42 3.58 -15.43 -9.70
C GLU A 42 4.39 -14.64 -10.74
N VAL A 43 4.10 -13.35 -10.91
CA VAL A 43 4.85 -12.47 -11.81
C VAL A 43 6.32 -12.35 -11.39
N LEU A 44 6.58 -12.12 -10.10
CA LEU A 44 7.95 -11.97 -9.56
C LEU A 44 8.73 -13.28 -9.69
N ARG A 45 8.09 -14.42 -9.42
CA ARG A 45 8.68 -15.75 -9.59
C ARG A 45 8.99 -16.04 -11.05
N ARG A 46 8.05 -15.78 -11.96
CA ARG A 46 8.24 -15.98 -13.40
C ARG A 46 9.33 -15.08 -13.98
N ALA A 47 9.52 -13.90 -13.39
CA ALA A 47 10.60 -12.98 -13.75
C ALA A 47 11.98 -13.44 -13.25
N GLY A 48 12.07 -14.47 -12.41
CA GLY A 48 13.33 -14.95 -11.84
C GLY A 48 13.98 -13.94 -10.89
N LEU A 49 13.17 -13.20 -10.13
CA LEU A 49 13.68 -12.09 -9.31
C LEU A 49 14.64 -12.57 -8.22
N THR A 50 14.38 -13.74 -7.61
CA THR A 50 15.25 -14.30 -6.57
C THR A 50 16.62 -14.66 -7.14
N GLU A 51 16.67 -15.28 -8.32
CA GLU A 51 17.92 -15.60 -9.02
C GLU A 51 18.68 -14.33 -9.42
N PHE A 52 17.96 -13.34 -9.95
CA PHE A 52 18.54 -12.04 -10.28
C PHE A 52 19.18 -11.37 -9.06
N LEU A 53 18.50 -11.37 -7.91
CA LEU A 53 19.04 -10.79 -6.68
C LEU A 53 20.25 -11.56 -6.16
N ARG A 54 20.28 -12.89 -6.25
CA ARG A 54 21.46 -13.70 -5.89
C ARG A 54 22.66 -13.38 -6.78
N GLU A 55 22.45 -13.21 -8.08
CA GLU A 55 23.51 -12.81 -9.01
C GLU A 55 24.10 -11.43 -8.65
N LYS A 56 23.26 -10.48 -8.21
CA LYS A 56 23.69 -9.09 -7.94
C LYS A 56 24.20 -8.85 -6.52
N ALA A 57 23.58 -9.47 -5.51
CA ALA A 57 23.86 -9.22 -4.10
C ALA A 57 24.62 -10.37 -3.41
N GLY A 58 24.78 -11.52 -4.09
CA GLY A 58 25.44 -12.72 -3.60
C GLY A 58 24.47 -13.85 -3.28
N GLU A 59 24.99 -15.08 -3.23
CA GLU A 59 24.23 -16.32 -2.98
C GLU A 59 23.38 -16.26 -1.69
N GLU A 60 23.91 -15.64 -0.64
CA GLU A 60 23.21 -15.49 0.63
C GLU A 60 22.47 -14.16 0.71
N LEU A 61 21.17 -14.18 0.44
CA LEU A 61 20.32 -13.00 0.59
C LEU A 61 20.05 -12.68 2.06
N LYS A 62 20.03 -11.38 2.37
CA LYS A 62 19.70 -10.82 3.68
C LYS A 62 18.43 -9.97 3.57
N TYR A 63 17.77 -9.66 4.68
CA TYR A 63 16.54 -8.86 4.68
C TYR A 63 16.62 -7.54 3.90
N HIS A 64 17.77 -6.85 3.93
CA HIS A 64 17.94 -5.59 3.20
C HIS A 64 18.14 -5.76 1.68
N HIS A 65 18.29 -7.00 1.20
CA HIS A 65 18.29 -7.33 -0.23
C HIS A 65 16.90 -7.70 -0.75
N GLN A 66 15.95 -7.98 0.16
CA GLN A 66 14.64 -8.50 -0.22
C GLN A 66 13.80 -7.39 -0.85
N PHE A 67 13.27 -7.65 -2.04
CA PHE A 67 12.34 -6.76 -2.73
C PHE A 67 10.92 -6.91 -2.16
N ARG A 68 10.32 -5.82 -1.70
CA ARG A 68 9.05 -5.86 -0.97
C ARG A 68 7.94 -5.15 -1.72
N VAL A 69 6.86 -5.89 -1.97
CA VAL A 69 5.61 -5.37 -2.50
C VAL A 69 4.55 -5.42 -1.41
N VAL A 70 3.86 -4.30 -1.18
CA VAL A 70 2.75 -4.27 -0.22
C VAL A 70 1.45 -3.75 -0.81
N PHE A 71 0.35 -4.26 -0.28
CA PHE A 71 -1.00 -3.83 -0.60
C PHE A 71 -1.64 -3.13 0.59
N SER A 72 -2.48 -2.14 0.29
CA SER A 72 -3.34 -1.46 1.25
C SER A 72 -4.69 -1.21 0.61
N GLY A 73 -5.78 -1.68 1.22
CA GLY A 73 -7.13 -1.51 0.70
C GLY A 73 -7.68 -0.08 0.76
N CYS A 74 -6.98 0.86 1.41
CA CYS A 74 -7.43 2.24 1.55
C CYS A 74 -6.29 3.26 1.68
N PRO A 75 -6.58 4.58 1.59
CA PRO A 75 -5.59 5.64 1.63
C PRO A 75 -4.78 5.72 2.94
N ASN A 76 -5.25 5.11 4.03
CA ASN A 76 -4.54 5.09 5.32
C ASN A 76 -3.21 4.35 5.25
N ALA A 77 -3.04 3.46 4.27
CA ALA A 77 -1.77 2.79 3.97
C ALA A 77 -1.10 2.12 5.19
N CYS A 78 -1.87 1.44 6.05
CA CYS A 78 -1.37 0.87 7.31
C CYS A 78 -0.24 -0.16 7.13
N SER A 79 -0.09 -0.76 5.93
CA SER A 79 1.04 -1.64 5.59
C SER A 79 2.36 -0.90 5.35
N GLN A 80 2.41 0.40 5.66
CA GLN A 80 3.61 1.26 5.58
C GLN A 80 4.21 1.31 4.17
N GLY A 81 3.37 1.43 3.14
CA GLY A 81 3.77 1.39 1.74
C GLY A 81 4.91 2.34 1.35
N GLN A 82 5.00 3.50 1.99
CA GLN A 82 6.08 4.47 1.78
C GLN A 82 7.48 3.99 2.18
N LYS A 83 7.59 2.86 2.88
CA LYS A 83 8.88 2.26 3.30
C LYS A 83 9.24 1.01 2.50
N GLN A 84 8.47 0.67 1.48
CA GLN A 84 8.58 -0.56 0.69
C GLN A 84 9.00 -0.21 -0.74
N ASP A 85 9.52 -1.18 -1.48
CA ASP A 85 9.97 -0.95 -2.86
C ASP A 85 8.79 -0.63 -3.79
N VAL A 86 7.66 -1.31 -3.60
CA VAL A 86 6.42 -1.07 -4.34
C VAL A 86 5.23 -1.13 -3.38
N ALA A 87 4.35 -0.13 -3.46
CA ALA A 87 3.11 -0.09 -2.71
C ALA A 87 1.91 0.14 -3.62
N LEU A 88 0.88 -0.71 -3.48
CA LEU A 88 -0.41 -0.54 -4.12
C LEU A 88 -1.42 -0.08 -3.08
N ILE A 89 -1.96 1.12 -3.27
CA ILE A 89 -2.84 1.78 -2.30
C ILE A 89 -4.20 2.00 -2.95
N GLY A 90 -5.22 1.37 -2.39
CA GLY A 90 -6.61 1.50 -2.80
C GLY A 90 -7.13 2.92 -2.55
N ARG A 91 -7.80 3.47 -3.55
CA ARG A 91 -8.46 4.78 -3.49
C ARG A 91 -9.79 4.70 -4.21
N VAL A 92 -10.74 5.50 -3.76
CA VAL A 92 -12.03 5.69 -4.42
C VAL A 92 -12.28 7.18 -4.54
N GLU A 93 -12.99 7.59 -5.60
CA GLU A 93 -13.50 8.95 -5.70
C GLU A 93 -14.69 9.10 -4.73
N PRO A 94 -14.61 10.00 -3.73
CA PRO A 94 -15.70 10.18 -2.78
C PRO A 94 -16.91 10.79 -3.48
N VAL A 95 -18.08 10.21 -3.24
CA VAL A 95 -19.37 10.74 -3.72
C VAL A 95 -20.26 11.08 -2.53
N MET A 96 -21.03 12.16 -2.64
CA MET A 96 -22.04 12.50 -1.63
C MET A 96 -23.15 11.46 -1.66
N GLN A 97 -23.45 10.88 -0.50
CA GLN A 97 -24.57 9.96 -0.33
C GLN A 97 -25.66 10.62 0.51
N GLY A 98 -26.90 10.60 0.01
CA GLY A 98 -28.04 11.24 0.68
C GLY A 98 -28.03 12.77 0.57
N SER A 99 -28.87 13.41 1.39
CA SER A 99 -29.05 14.87 1.38
C SER A 99 -28.07 15.56 2.33
N CYS A 100 -27.45 16.64 1.86
CA CYS A 100 -26.63 17.52 2.70
C CYS A 100 -27.51 18.39 3.60
N SER A 101 -27.16 18.50 4.88
CA SER A 101 -27.85 19.38 5.85
C SER A 101 -27.31 20.80 5.90
N GLY A 102 -26.23 21.10 5.17
CA GLY A 102 -25.56 22.41 5.19
C GLY A 102 -24.77 22.71 6.47
N CYS A 103 -24.37 21.70 7.23
CA CYS A 103 -23.71 21.90 8.53
C CYS A 103 -22.24 22.37 8.45
N GLY A 104 -21.60 22.32 7.29
CA GLY A 104 -20.21 22.74 7.09
C GLY A 104 -19.13 21.81 7.69
N ALA A 105 -19.50 20.69 8.33
CA ALA A 105 -18.54 19.82 9.02
C ALA A 105 -17.48 19.20 8.07
N CYS A 106 -17.90 18.80 6.87
CA CYS A 106 -16.99 18.23 5.87
C CYS A 106 -16.01 19.24 5.28
N GLU A 107 -16.42 20.50 5.10
CA GLU A 107 -15.54 21.60 4.66
C GLU A 107 -14.48 21.90 5.73
N MET A 108 -14.88 22.02 7.00
CA MET A 108 -13.93 22.26 8.10
C MET A 108 -12.92 21.12 8.29
N ALA A 109 -13.32 19.87 8.04
CA ALA A 109 -12.44 18.71 8.16
C ALA A 109 -11.49 18.54 6.95
N CYS A 110 -11.74 19.23 5.83
CA CYS A 110 -10.97 19.05 4.61
C CYS A 110 -9.72 19.95 4.61
N GLU A 111 -8.57 19.38 4.97
CA GLU A 111 -7.28 20.08 4.99
C GLU A 111 -6.87 20.60 3.60
N GLU A 112 -7.25 19.88 2.54
CA GLU A 112 -6.91 20.21 1.16
C GLU A 112 -7.87 21.24 0.51
N GLY A 113 -8.92 21.66 1.21
CA GLY A 113 -9.92 22.60 0.69
C GLY A 113 -10.68 22.10 -0.54
N ALA A 114 -10.76 20.77 -0.71
CA ALA A 114 -11.42 20.09 -1.82
C ALA A 114 -12.95 20.04 -1.68
N ILE A 115 -13.48 20.24 -0.48
CA ILE A 115 -14.92 20.30 -0.19
C ILE A 115 -15.27 21.74 0.12
N ARG A 116 -16.31 22.28 -0.54
CA ARG A 116 -16.84 23.63 -0.28
C ARG A 116 -18.33 23.58 -0.09
N LEU A 117 -18.84 24.32 0.88
CA LEU A 117 -20.27 24.52 1.03
C LEU A 117 -20.69 25.65 0.07
N THR A 118 -21.70 25.38 -0.76
CA THR A 118 -22.29 26.40 -1.62
C THR A 118 -23.61 26.86 -1.01
N ASP A 119 -23.82 28.17 -0.96
CA ASP A 119 -25.13 28.74 -0.67
C ASP A 119 -26.04 28.37 -1.84
N SER A 120 -26.94 27.42 -1.63
CA SER A 120 -27.81 26.93 -2.69
C SER A 120 -28.83 28.01 -3.06
N HIS A 121 -28.58 28.71 -4.17
CA HIS A 121 -29.51 28.80 -5.31
C HIS A 121 -28.70 29.20 -6.55
N GLU A 122 -28.79 28.38 -7.60
CA GLU A 122 -28.27 28.55 -8.98
C GLU A 122 -26.92 27.87 -9.31
N ASP A 123 -27.09 26.85 -10.15
CA ASP A 123 -26.21 26.37 -11.22
C ASP A 123 -25.28 25.17 -10.94
N GLU A 124 -25.90 24.00 -11.13
CA GLU A 124 -25.31 22.85 -11.81
C GLU A 124 -24.65 23.27 -13.13
N ASP A 125 -23.58 22.55 -13.50
CA ASP A 125 -22.87 22.60 -14.77
C ASP A 125 -21.95 23.80 -15.06
N GLN A 126 -20.68 23.65 -14.64
CA GLN A 126 -19.52 23.93 -15.50
C GLN A 126 -18.23 23.34 -14.91
N ARG A 127 -17.89 22.11 -15.31
CA ARG A 127 -16.51 21.58 -15.24
C ARG A 127 -15.91 21.61 -16.65
N HIS A 128 -14.87 22.43 -16.82
CA HIS A 128 -13.84 22.27 -17.86
C HIS A 128 -12.70 21.44 -17.28
#